data_AF-A0A316RYM1-F1
#
_entry.id   AF-A0A316RYM1-F1
#
_cell.length_a   1.000
_cell.length_b   1.000
_cell.length_c   1.000
_cell.angle_alpha   90.00
_cell.angle_beta   90.00
_cell.angle_gamma   90.00
#
_symmetry.space_group_name_H-M   'P 1'
#
loop_
_entity.id
_entity.type
_entity.pdbx_description
1 polymer ?
#
loop_
_entity_poly.entity_id
_entity_poly.type
_entity_poly.pdbx_seq_one_letter_code
_entity_poly.pdbx_strand_id
1 'polypeptide(L)' 'MTTSSRVKALLELTETDQNTFAAAFGMTTPQAMNNKLRRDSWSARDLAKAAALCGAKLAFILPDGSQLILAPDEE' A
#
# COMPACT_ATOMS: atom_id res chain seq x y z
N MET A 1 11.35 9.60 -6.35
CA MET A 1 10.73 8.36 -5.83
C MET A 1 9.34 8.22 -6.42
N THR A 2 8.99 7.03 -6.88
CA THR A 2 7.63 6.66 -7.34
C THR A 2 6.78 6.18 -6.18
N THR A 3 5.46 6.11 -6.35
CA THR A 3 4.57 5.55 -5.32
C THR A 3 4.94 4.09 -5.05
N SER A 4 5.21 3.31 -6.10
CA SER A 4 5.71 1.94 -6.03
C SER A 4 7.00 1.81 -5.23
N SER A 5 7.95 2.76 -5.35
CA SER A 5 9.18 2.70 -4.56
C SER A 5 8.91 2.88 -3.06
N ARG A 6 7.91 3.69 -2.68
CA ARG A 6 7.47 3.84 -1.28
C ARG A 6 6.73 2.61 -0.78
N VAL A 7 5.87 2.01 -1.61
CA VAL A 7 5.18 0.76 -1.27
C VAL A 7 6.19 -0.38 -1.05
N LYS A 8 7.22 -0.50 -1.89
CA LYS A 8 8.29 -1.49 -1.70
C LYS A 8 9.06 -1.26 -0.40
N ALA A 9 9.46 -0.02 -0.13
CA ALA A 9 10.12 0.32 1.13
C ALA A 9 9.24 0.02 2.35
N LEU A 10 7.93 0.28 2.26
CA LEU A 10 6.98 -0.08 3.30
C LEU A 10 6.98 -1.59 3.58
N LEU A 11 6.88 -2.41 2.52
CA LEU A 11 6.92 -3.88 2.65
C LEU A 11 8.22 -4.38 3.27
N GLU A 12 9.35 -3.82 2.85
CA GLU A 12 10.67 -4.15 3.40
C GLU A 12 10.79 -3.78 4.89
N LEU A 13 10.30 -2.61 5.28
CA LEU A 13 10.32 -2.13 6.67
C LEU A 13 9.40 -2.93 7.60
N THR A 14 8.35 -3.54 7.06
CA THR A 14 7.37 -4.32 7.83
C THR A 14 7.50 -5.82 7.60
N GLU A 15 8.60 -6.27 7.01
CA GLU A 15 8.91 -7.68 6.70
C GLU A 15 7.75 -8.41 6.01
N THR A 16 6.97 -7.67 5.20
CA THR A 16 5.75 -8.17 4.57
C THR A 16 6.06 -8.79 3.22
N ASP A 17 5.80 -10.08 3.09
CA ASP A 17 6.07 -10.83 1.86
C ASP A 17 5.21 -10.33 0.68
N GLN A 18 5.84 -10.24 -0.50
CA GLN A 18 5.20 -9.72 -1.71
C GLN A 18 4.07 -10.64 -2.21
N ASN A 19 4.11 -11.95 -1.94
CA ASN A 19 3.02 -12.86 -2.33
C ASN A 19 1.83 -12.70 -1.38
N THR A 20 2.08 -12.53 -0.08
CA THR A 20 1.02 -12.22 0.91
C THR A 20 0.34 -10.89 0.55
N PHE A 21 1.14 -9.89 0.20
CA PHE A 21 0.64 -8.61 -0.29
C PHE A 21 -0.19 -8.77 -1.58
N ALA A 22 0.29 -9.50 -2.57
CA ALA A 22 -0.47 -9.77 -3.81
C ALA A 22 -1.80 -10.48 -3.54
N ALA A 23 -1.80 -11.50 -2.69
CA ALA A 23 -3.00 -12.23 -2.30
C ALA A 23 -4.04 -11.31 -1.64
N ALA A 24 -3.61 -10.41 -0.76
CA ALA A 24 -4.50 -9.45 -0.14
C ALA A 24 -5.15 -8.48 -1.15
N PHE A 25 -4.48 -8.17 -2.26
CA PHE A 25 -5.04 -7.39 -3.36
C PHE A 25 -5.94 -8.23 -4.31
N GLY A 26 -6.24 -9.48 -3.96
CA GLY A 26 -7.00 -10.39 -4.83
C GLY A 26 -6.22 -10.82 -6.08
N MET A 27 -4.91 -10.59 -6.12
CA MET A 27 -4.08 -10.95 -7.24
C MET A 27 -3.61 -12.39 -7.10
N THR A 28 -4.04 -13.24 -8.02
CA THR A 28 -3.71 -14.68 -8.03
C THR A 28 -2.37 -14.98 -8.71
N THR A 29 -1.75 -14.00 -9.36
CA THR A 29 -0.47 -14.18 -10.07
C THR A 29 0.55 -13.10 -9.68
N PRO A 30 1.84 -13.46 -9.47
CA PRO A 30 2.91 -12.50 -9.21
C PRO A 30 3.09 -11.46 -10.33
N GLN A 31 2.68 -11.80 -11.56
CA GLN A 31 2.81 -10.93 -12.72
C GLN A 31 1.82 -9.75 -12.67
N ALA A 32 0.62 -9.93 -12.10
CA ALA A 32 -0.34 -8.85 -11.90
C ALA A 32 0.22 -7.78 -10.94
N MET A 33 0.85 -8.22 -9.84
CA MET A 33 1.50 -7.32 -8.88
C MET A 33 2.70 -6.59 -9.50
N ASN A 34 3.56 -7.32 -10.21
CA ASN A 34 4.69 -6.71 -10.92
C ASN A 34 4.24 -5.67 -11.97
N ASN A 35 3.14 -5.93 -12.68
CA ASN A 35 2.58 -4.97 -13.62
C ASN A 35 2.05 -3.72 -12.92
N LYS A 36 1.36 -3.85 -11.77
CA LYS A 36 0.90 -2.71 -10.97
C LYS A 36 2.08 -1.85 -10.47
N LEU A 37 3.11 -2.51 -9.92
CA LEU A 37 4.34 -1.85 -9.46
C LEU A 37 5.05 -1.11 -10.61
N ARG A 38 5.16 -1.75 -11.79
CA ARG A 38 5.80 -1.15 -12.96
C ARG A 38 5.01 0.05 -13.53
N ARG A 39 3.68 -0.03 -13.52
CA ARG A 39 2.80 1.05 -14.02
C ARG A 39 2.60 2.19 -13.03
N ASP A 40 3.11 2.05 -11.80
CA ASP A 40 2.91 3.00 -10.70
C ASP A 40 1.43 3.38 -10.48
N SER A 41 0.52 2.44 -10.77
CA SER A 41 -0.91 2.68 -10.82
C SER A 41 -1.54 2.32 -9.47
N TRP A 42 -1.63 3.32 -8.59
CA TRP A 42 -2.17 3.20 -7.24
C TRP A 42 -3.35 4.15 -7.05
N SER A 43 -4.49 3.60 -6.67
CA SER A 43 -5.60 4.37 -6.13
C SER A 43 -5.38 4.67 -4.65
N ALA A 44 -6.11 5.65 -4.09
CA ALA A 44 -6.09 5.91 -2.65
C ALA A 44 -6.49 4.68 -1.83
N ARG A 45 -7.47 3.90 -2.31
CA ARG A 45 -7.91 2.64 -1.71
C ARG A 45 -6.80 1.59 -1.69
N ASP A 46 -6.04 1.48 -2.77
CA ASP A 46 -4.89 0.58 -2.83
C ASP A 46 -3.85 0.94 -1.75
N LEU A 47 -3.53 2.23 -1.61
CA LEU A 47 -2.54 2.69 -0.64
C LEU A 47 -3.02 2.51 0.80
N ALA A 48 -4.30 2.77 1.08
CA ALA A 48 -4.88 2.55 2.40
C ALA A 48 -4.85 1.05 2.78
N LYS A 49 -5.17 0.18 1.82
CA LYS A 49 -5.09 -1.27 1.99
C LYS A 49 -3.65 -1.73 2.22
N ALA A 50 -2.71 -1.21 1.44
CA ALA A 50 -1.29 -1.51 1.61
C ALA A 50 -0.78 -1.11 3.00
N ALA A 51 -1.14 0.08 3.47
CA ALA A 51 -0.80 0.55 4.80
C ALA A 51 -1.36 -0.38 5.88
N ALA A 52 -2.65 -0.72 5.80
CA ALA A 52 -3.31 -1.60 6.77
C ALA A 52 -2.65 -2.99 6.85
N LEU A 53 -2.31 -3.59 5.70
CA LEU A 53 -1.62 -4.90 5.65
C LEU A 53 -0.24 -4.87 6.31
N CYS A 54 0.45 -3.74 6.21
CA CYS A 54 1.75 -3.50 6.80
C CYS A 54 1.68 -3.03 8.26
N GLY A 55 0.49 -2.97 8.88
CA GLY A 55 0.32 -2.40 10.23
C GLY A 55 0.57 -0.89 10.31
N ALA A 56 0.60 -0.22 9.15
CA ALA A 56 0.78 1.22 9.00
C ALA A 56 -0.57 1.94 8.78
N LYS A 57 -0.53 3.27 8.77
CA LYS A 57 -1.69 4.12 8.47
C LYS A 57 -1.36 5.03 7.29
N LEU A 58 -2.28 5.14 6.35
CA LEU A 58 -2.22 6.19 5.34
C LEU A 58 -2.93 7.42 5.90
N ALA A 59 -2.29 8.60 5.87
CA ALA A 59 -2.90 9.82 6.41
C ALA A 59 -2.45 11.07 5.66
N PHE A 60 -3.31 12.09 5.65
CA PHE A 60 -2.87 13.47 5.42
C PHE A 60 -2.35 14.05 6.74
N ILE A 61 -1.16 14.63 6.70
CA ILE A 61 -0.56 15.31 7.85
C ILE A 61 -0.62 16.81 7.57
N LEU A 62 -1.36 17.54 8.40
CA LEU A 62 -1.51 18.99 8.31
C LEU A 62 -0.32 19.70 8.95
N PRO A 63 -0.03 20.97 8.60
CA PRO A 63 1.13 21.70 9.13
C PRO A 63 1.12 21.89 10.66
N ASP A 64 -0.06 21.83 11.28
CA ASP A 64 -0.26 21.89 12.73
C ASP A 64 -0.02 20.54 13.44
N GLY A 65 0.30 19.48 12.68
CA GLY A 65 0.49 18.12 13.17
C GLY A 65 -0.79 17.29 13.24
N SER A 66 -1.96 17.87 12.91
CA SER A 66 -3.22 17.13 12.85
C SER A 66 -3.17 16.07 11.74
N GLN A 67 -3.80 14.92 12.00
CA GLN A 67 -3.77 13.77 11.08
C GLN A 67 -5.19 13.39 10.64
N LEU A 68 -5.37 13.22 9.33
CA LEU A 68 -6.58 12.66 8.75
C LEU A 68 -6.26 11.28 8.16
N ILE A 69 -6.65 10.22 8.87
CA ILE A 69 -6.34 8.84 8.51
C ILE A 69 -7.33 8.34 7.44
N LEU A 70 -6.77 7.76 6.37
CA LEU A 70 -7.51 7.06 5.32
C LEU A 70 -7.54 5.57 5.66
N ALA A 71 -8.69 5.10 6.16
CA ALA A 71 -8.93 3.68 6.37
C ALA A 71 -9.35 3.01 5.05
N PRO A 72 -8.91 1.77 4.78
CA PRO A 72 -9.55 0.97 3.74
C PRO A 72 -11.02 0.72 4.14
N ASP A 73 -11.95 0.73 3.19
CA ASP A 73 -13.34 0.35 3.44
C ASP A 73 -13.39 -1.00 4.20
N GLU A 74 -14.10 -1.04 5.32
CA GLU A 74 -14.48 -2.30 5.98
C GLU A 74 -15.50 -2.98 5.05
N GLU A 75 -15.10 -4.11 4.46
CA GLU A 75 -15.99 -4.98 3.67
C GLU A 75 -16.80 -5.90 4.59
#